data_AF-A0A661KXM3-F1
#
_entry.id   AF-A0A661KXM3-F1
#
_cell.length_a   1.000
_cell.length_b   1.000
_cell.length_c   1.000
_cell.angle_alpha   90.00
_cell.angle_beta   90.00
_cell.angle_gamma   90.00
#
_symmetry.space_group_name_H-M   'P 1'
#
loop_
_entity.id
_entity.type
_entity.pdbx_description
1 polymer ?
#
loop_
_entity_poly.entity_id
_entity_poly.type
_entity_poly.pdbx_seq_one_letter_code
_entity_poly.pdbx_strand_id
1 'polypeptide(L)'
;MRYILKGLCLVFVIVLFLGCGKKSPPFLPKSRLPFRVTFLEAEKKGNMLILRGEVVGKEGKKGFKLSDIRGCRVYYTRYGFKNLPCESCPIYYGEFKDIEGKVVKDKDFYCEIGWMNKKGIYFIRVRLLGPGISIGPPSNRVKIEIKEQ
;
A
#
# COMPACT_ATOMS: atom_id res chain seq x y z
N MET A 1 -36.59 34.88 52.74
CA MET A 1 -35.29 34.80 52.03
C MET A 1 -34.54 33.49 52.40
N ARG A 2 -35.17 32.32 52.21
CA ARG A 2 -34.62 31.01 52.66
C ARG A 2 -34.80 29.86 51.65
N TYR A 3 -35.46 30.11 50.53
CA TYR A 3 -35.78 29.07 49.52
C TYR A 3 -34.86 29.12 48.27
N ILE A 4 -34.14 30.21 48.04
CA ILE A 4 -33.28 30.38 46.85
C ILE A 4 -32.02 29.50 46.94
N LEU A 5 -31.52 29.24 48.16
CA LEU A 5 -30.31 28.46 48.38
C LEU A 5 -30.51 26.94 48.20
N LYS A 6 -31.75 26.44 48.27
CA LYS A 6 -32.05 25.00 48.11
C LYS A 6 -32.35 24.59 46.67
N GLY A 7 -32.80 25.52 45.82
CA GLY A 7 -33.05 25.25 44.40
C GLY A 7 -31.77 25.14 43.56
N LEU A 8 -30.74 25.92 43.90
CA LEU A 8 -29.48 25.97 43.16
C LEU A 8 -28.65 24.67 43.31
N CYS A 9 -28.74 24.01 44.46
CA CYS A 9 -28.00 22.77 44.74
C CYS A 9 -28.55 21.56 43.96
N LEU A 10 -29.86 21.54 43.66
CA LEU A 10 -30.51 20.41 42.98
C LEU A 10 -30.16 20.37 41.48
N VAL A 11 -29.96 21.53 40.85
CA VAL A 11 -29.64 21.64 39.42
C VAL A 11 -28.22 21.16 39.12
N PHE A 12 -27.27 21.34 40.05
CA PHE A 12 -25.88 20.94 39.84
C PHE A 12 -25.66 19.42 39.86
N VAL A 13 -26.53 18.67 40.54
CA VAL A 13 -26.41 17.20 40.64
C VAL A 13 -26.90 16.49 39.37
N ILE A 14 -27.85 17.06 38.63
CA ILE A 14 -28.42 16.44 37.42
C ILE A 14 -27.45 16.52 36.22
N VAL A 15 -26.62 17.56 36.14
CA VAL A 15 -25.69 17.78 35.01
C VAL A 15 -24.50 16.79 35.02
N LEU A 16 -24.19 16.17 36.17
CA LEU A 16 -23.07 15.24 36.31
C LEU A 16 -23.35 13.83 35.76
N PHE A 17 -24.61 13.47 35.49
CA PHE A 17 -24.97 12.12 35.01
C PHE A 17 -25.12 12.00 33.49
N LEU A 18 -25.05 13.10 32.73
CA LEU A 18 -25.14 13.07 31.26
C LEU A 18 -23.79 12.84 30.55
N GLY A 19 -22.71 12.63 31.30
CA GLY A 19 -21.34 12.53 30.79
C GLY A 19 -20.80 11.10 30.61
N CYS A 20 -21.62 10.07 30.39
CA CYS A 20 -21.10 8.73 30.11
C CYS A 20 -20.83 8.56 28.60
N GLY A 21 -19.73 9.17 28.14
CA GLY A 21 -19.22 8.96 26.79
C GLY A 21 -18.79 7.51 26.59
N LYS A 22 -19.68 6.68 26.04
CA LYS A 22 -19.36 5.31 25.65
C LYS A 22 -18.33 5.34 24.53
N LYS A 23 -17.04 5.17 24.88
CA LYS A 23 -15.98 4.96 23.89
C LYS A 23 -16.38 3.75 23.04
N SER A 24 -16.49 3.96 21.73
CA SER A 24 -16.72 2.87 20.79
C SER A 24 -15.66 1.78 20.99
N PRO A 25 -16.02 0.50 20.82
CA PRO A 25 -15.04 -0.57 20.92
C PRO A 25 -13.88 -0.29 19.95
N PRO A 26 -12.63 -0.57 20.36
CA PRO A 26 -11.47 -0.30 19.53
C PRO A 26 -11.61 -0.97 18.17
N PHE A 27 -11.45 -0.18 17.10
CA PHE A 27 -11.48 -0.71 15.74
C PHE A 27 -10.25 -1.58 15.51
N LEU A 28 -10.47 -2.86 15.23
CA LEU A 28 -9.39 -3.78 14.85
C LEU A 28 -8.78 -3.29 13.52
N PRO A 29 -7.48 -2.95 13.47
CA PRO A 29 -6.85 -2.52 12.23
C PRO A 29 -6.96 -3.63 11.19
N LYS A 30 -7.34 -3.26 9.96
CA LYS A 30 -7.39 -4.17 8.81
C LYS A 30 -6.05 -4.91 8.68
N SER A 31 -6.11 -6.23 8.62
CA SER A 31 -4.92 -7.10 8.56
C SER A 31 -4.06 -6.75 7.34
N ARG A 32 -2.83 -6.31 7.59
CA ARG A 32 -1.86 -5.95 6.55
C ARG A 32 -1.07 -7.19 6.15
N LEU A 33 -0.90 -7.39 4.85
CA LEU A 33 -0.05 -8.46 4.34
C LEU A 33 1.41 -8.15 4.76
N PRO A 34 2.13 -9.03 5.47
CA PRO A 34 3.46 -8.75 6.01
C PRO A 34 4.59 -8.97 5.01
N PHE A 35 4.28 -9.21 3.73
CA PHE A 35 5.24 -9.50 2.68
C PHE A 35 5.48 -8.28 1.81
N ARG A 36 6.75 -8.04 1.48
CA ARG A 36 7.18 -7.01 0.54
C ARG A 36 8.17 -7.59 -0.47
N VAL A 37 8.24 -6.97 -1.65
CA VAL A 37 9.30 -7.25 -2.61
C VAL A 37 10.52 -6.39 -2.28
N THR A 38 11.71 -7.00 -2.24
CA THR A 38 13.03 -6.35 -2.15
C THR A 38 13.82 -6.60 -3.42
N PHE A 39 14.84 -5.78 -3.64
CA PHE A 39 15.70 -5.88 -4.83
C PHE A 39 14.86 -5.93 -6.11
N LEU A 40 13.80 -5.11 -6.16
CA LEU A 40 12.96 -4.99 -7.33
C LEU A 40 13.79 -4.43 -8.49
N GLU A 41 13.85 -5.21 -9.56
CA GLU A 41 14.48 -4.88 -10.83
C GLU A 41 13.43 -4.89 -11.94
N ALA A 42 13.72 -4.14 -13.00
CA ALA A 42 12.88 -4.04 -14.17
C ALA A 42 13.74 -4.22 -15.42
N GLU A 43 13.31 -5.05 -16.34
CA GLU A 43 13.99 -5.33 -17.60
C GLU A 43 12.97 -5.30 -18.75
N LYS A 44 13.28 -4.62 -19.85
CA LYS A 44 12.43 -4.65 -21.05
C LYS A 44 12.87 -5.81 -21.95
N LYS A 45 11.97 -6.75 -22.23
CA LYS A 45 12.17 -7.87 -23.17
C LYS A 45 11.11 -7.80 -24.27
N GLY A 46 11.53 -7.36 -25.46
CA GLY A 46 10.61 -7.10 -26.57
C GLY A 46 9.54 -6.08 -26.17
N ASN A 47 8.27 -6.50 -26.24
CA ASN A 47 7.11 -5.68 -25.88
C ASN A 47 6.69 -5.81 -24.41
N MET A 48 7.39 -6.63 -23.63
CA MET A 48 7.08 -6.87 -22.23
C MET A 48 8.09 -6.19 -21.32
N LEU A 49 7.59 -5.63 -20.23
CA LEU A 49 8.41 -5.24 -19.09
C LEU A 49 8.33 -6.33 -18.04
N ILE A 50 9.48 -6.88 -17.69
CA ILE A 50 9.63 -7.96 -16.72
C ILE A 50 10.09 -7.36 -15.40
N LEU A 51 9.33 -7.59 -14.34
CA LEU A 51 9.70 -7.20 -12.98
C LEU A 51 10.12 -8.44 -12.19
N ARG A 52 11.25 -8.32 -11.49
CA ARG A 52 11.84 -9.40 -10.67
C ARG A 52 12.27 -8.87 -9.32
N GLY A 53 12.30 -9.74 -8.33
CA GLY A 53 12.84 -9.42 -7.01
C GLY A 53 12.62 -10.56 -6.02
N GLU A 54 12.89 -10.28 -4.76
CA GLU A 54 12.77 -11.26 -3.68
C GLU A 54 11.62 -10.88 -2.74
N VAL A 55 10.86 -11.86 -2.27
CA VAL A 55 9.80 -11.65 -1.30
C VAL A 55 10.32 -11.91 0.10
N VAL A 56 10.28 -10.87 0.93
CA VAL A 56 10.64 -10.95 2.35
C VAL A 56 9.43 -10.61 3.22
N GLY A 57 9.32 -11.32 4.34
CA GLY A 57 8.25 -11.13 5.32
C GLY A 57 8.28 -12.24 6.36
N LYS A 58 7.59 -12.02 7.48
CA LYS A 58 7.44 -13.04 8.52
C LYS A 58 6.06 -13.69 8.38
N GLU A 59 6.05 -15.01 8.19
CA GLU A 59 4.82 -15.78 8.31
C GLU A 59 4.41 -15.85 9.78
N GLY A 60 3.14 -15.59 10.08
CA GLY A 60 2.60 -15.76 11.42
C GLY A 60 1.95 -17.13 11.57
N LYS A 61 2.07 -17.77 12.75
CA LYS A 61 1.40 -19.07 13.04
C LYS A 61 -0.12 -19.07 12.77
N LYS A 62 -0.78 -17.90 12.84
CA LYS A 62 -2.19 -17.67 12.48
C LYS A 62 -2.36 -16.51 11.48
N GLY A 63 -1.27 -16.10 10.83
CA GLY A 63 -1.21 -14.95 9.94
C GLY A 63 -1.15 -15.36 8.47
N PHE A 64 -0.84 -14.39 7.61
CA PHE A 64 -0.64 -14.65 6.20
C PHE A 64 0.58 -15.56 5.97
N LYS A 65 0.45 -16.45 5.00
CA LYS A 65 1.49 -17.28 4.41
C LYS A 65 1.88 -16.73 3.04
N LEU A 66 3.05 -17.10 2.54
CA LEU A 66 3.47 -16.78 1.16
C LEU A 66 2.43 -17.24 0.12
N SER A 67 1.79 -18.38 0.36
CA SER A 67 0.73 -18.92 -0.50
C SER A 67 -0.54 -18.05 -0.56
N ASP A 68 -0.71 -17.12 0.38
CA ASP A 68 -1.87 -16.22 0.40
C ASP A 68 -1.72 -15.04 -0.57
N ILE A 69 -0.54 -14.86 -1.16
CA ILE A 69 -0.30 -13.82 -2.17
C ILE A 69 -1.07 -14.17 -3.43
N ARG A 70 -1.98 -13.29 -3.85
CA ARG A 70 -2.89 -13.47 -4.98
C ARG A 70 -2.51 -12.66 -6.21
N GLY A 71 -1.46 -11.86 -6.12
CA GLY A 71 -1.07 -10.94 -7.17
C GLY A 71 -0.22 -9.79 -6.66
N CYS A 72 -0.12 -8.75 -7.49
CA CYS A 72 0.58 -7.53 -7.13
C CYS A 72 -0.10 -6.29 -7.72
N ARG A 73 0.05 -5.17 -7.02
CA ARG A 73 -0.27 -3.83 -7.51
C ARG A 73 1.01 -3.16 -7.97
N VAL A 74 1.07 -2.81 -9.25
CA VAL A 74 2.18 -2.08 -9.85
C VAL A 74 1.81 -0.61 -9.91
N TYR A 75 2.49 0.20 -9.09
CA TYR A 75 2.43 1.65 -9.12
C TYR A 75 3.47 2.16 -10.11
N TYR A 76 3.07 3.10 -10.98
CA TYR A 76 3.99 3.67 -11.94
C TYR A 76 3.69 5.14 -12.24
N THR A 77 4.70 5.82 -12.75
CA THR A 77 4.58 7.13 -13.37
C THR A 77 5.60 7.23 -14.50
N ARG A 78 5.28 8.01 -15.53
CA ARG A 78 6.11 8.17 -16.73
C ARG A 78 6.49 9.63 -16.89
N TYR A 79 7.78 9.87 -17.06
CA TYR A 79 8.31 11.17 -17.45
C TYR A 79 8.86 11.12 -18.88
N GLY A 80 8.78 12.24 -19.58
CA GLY A 80 9.52 12.42 -20.82
C GLY A 80 11.01 12.60 -20.56
N PHE A 81 11.85 12.31 -21.55
CA PHE A 81 13.31 12.41 -21.45
C PHE A 81 13.85 13.80 -21.09
N LYS A 82 13.09 14.86 -21.38
CA LYS A 82 13.47 16.24 -21.09
C LYS A 82 12.88 16.78 -19.78
N ASN A 83 11.94 16.05 -19.17
CA ASN A 83 11.16 16.52 -18.03
C ASN A 83 11.32 15.53 -16.85
N LEU A 84 12.55 15.11 -16.55
CA LEU A 84 12.78 14.27 -15.37
C LEU A 84 12.67 15.13 -14.11
N PRO A 85 12.12 14.56 -13.01
CA PRO A 85 12.28 15.15 -11.70
C PRO A 85 13.76 15.15 -11.29
N CYS A 86 14.15 16.09 -10.44
CA CYS A 86 15.47 16.11 -9.83
C CYS A 86 15.73 14.83 -9.01
N GLU A 87 16.99 14.49 -8.74
CA GLU A 87 17.33 13.21 -8.08
C GLU A 87 16.71 13.05 -6.69
N SER A 88 16.58 14.14 -5.94
CA SER A 88 15.98 14.18 -4.60
C SER A 88 14.47 14.45 -4.61
N CYS A 89 13.90 14.77 -5.76
CA CYS A 89 12.50 15.13 -5.86
C CYS A 89 11.61 13.92 -5.53
N PRO A 90 10.53 14.10 -4.74
CA PRO A 90 9.60 13.02 -4.48
C PRO A 90 8.93 12.58 -5.78
N ILE A 91 8.83 11.26 -5.96
CA ILE A 91 8.15 10.67 -7.11
C ILE A 91 6.71 10.36 -6.72
N TYR A 92 5.77 11.06 -7.35
CA TYR A 92 4.34 10.80 -7.21
C TYR A 92 3.91 9.77 -8.24
N TYR A 93 3.36 8.65 -7.76
CA TYR A 93 2.81 7.60 -8.61
C TYR A 93 1.36 7.95 -8.92
N GLY A 94 1.11 8.43 -10.14
CA GLY A 94 -0.24 8.82 -10.58
C GLY A 94 -1.11 7.64 -11.01
N GLU A 95 -0.49 6.52 -11.37
CA GLU A 95 -1.17 5.35 -11.91
C GLU A 95 -0.81 4.08 -11.15
N PHE A 96 -1.76 3.13 -11.09
CA PHE A 96 -1.48 1.77 -10.69
C PHE A 96 -2.33 0.79 -11.50
N LYS A 97 -1.84 -0.44 -11.64
CA LYS A 97 -2.65 -1.57 -12.10
C LYS A 97 -2.46 -2.78 -11.20
N ASP A 98 -3.55 -3.49 -10.97
CA ASP A 98 -3.54 -4.76 -10.28
C ASP A 98 -3.36 -5.89 -11.28
N ILE A 99 -2.54 -6.85 -10.88
CA ILE A 99 -2.24 -8.05 -11.64
C ILE A 99 -2.55 -9.19 -10.70
N GLU A 100 -3.62 -9.92 -11.02
CA GLU A 100 -4.02 -11.11 -10.30
C GLU A 100 -3.30 -12.33 -10.85
N GLY A 101 -3.04 -13.31 -9.99
CA GLY A 101 -2.40 -14.57 -10.34
C GLY A 101 -1.13 -14.84 -9.54
N LYS A 102 -0.46 -15.93 -9.92
CA LYS A 102 0.73 -16.42 -9.22
C LYS A 102 1.96 -15.61 -9.63
N VAL A 103 2.21 -14.53 -8.90
CA VAL A 103 3.38 -13.64 -9.07
C VAL A 103 4.54 -13.96 -8.13
N VAL A 104 4.36 -14.95 -7.24
CA VAL A 104 5.38 -15.43 -6.31
C VAL A 104 5.51 -16.94 -6.43
N LYS A 105 6.75 -17.41 -6.52
CA LYS A 105 7.10 -18.82 -6.40
C LYS A 105 8.22 -18.92 -5.38
N ASP A 106 7.97 -19.70 -4.33
CA ASP A 106 8.86 -19.81 -3.16
C ASP A 106 9.10 -18.44 -2.52
N LYS A 107 10.20 -17.75 -2.88
CA LYS A 107 10.49 -16.37 -2.48
C LYS A 107 10.84 -15.47 -3.64
N ASP A 108 10.71 -15.94 -4.87
CA ASP A 108 10.99 -15.14 -6.05
C ASP A 108 9.71 -14.46 -6.52
N PHE A 109 9.78 -13.14 -6.66
CA PHE A 109 8.76 -12.34 -7.29
C PHE A 109 9.02 -12.25 -8.80
N TYR A 110 7.98 -12.50 -9.58
CA TYR A 110 8.01 -12.38 -11.03
C TYR A 110 6.70 -11.82 -11.56
N CYS A 111 6.78 -10.83 -12.44
CA CYS A 111 5.60 -10.20 -13.02
C CYS A 111 5.89 -9.65 -14.42
N GLU A 112 4.98 -9.90 -15.35
CA GLU A 112 5.05 -9.43 -16.73
C GLU A 112 4.05 -8.31 -16.98
N ILE A 113 4.49 -7.26 -17.65
CA ILE A 113 3.71 -6.06 -17.93
C ILE A 113 3.72 -5.79 -19.44
N GLY A 114 2.56 -5.93 -20.09
CA GLY A 114 2.39 -5.71 -21.53
C GLY A 114 1.93 -4.31 -21.95
N TRP A 115 1.50 -3.46 -21.01
CA TRP A 115 0.91 -2.14 -21.34
C TRP A 115 1.89 -0.96 -21.20
N MET A 116 3.11 -1.18 -20.72
CA MET A 116 4.14 -0.13 -20.60
C MET A 116 5.02 -0.09 -21.84
N ASN A 117 4.44 0.37 -22.95
CA ASN A 117 5.10 0.42 -24.25
C ASN A 117 5.47 1.85 -24.69
N LYS A 118 4.89 2.89 -24.07
CA LYS A 118 5.16 4.28 -24.44
C LYS A 118 6.60 4.66 -24.12
N LYS A 119 7.23 5.38 -25.04
CA LYS A 119 8.56 5.94 -24.85
C LYS A 119 8.62 6.88 -23.63
N GLY A 120 9.70 6.76 -22.84
CA GLY A 120 9.93 7.61 -21.68
C GLY A 120 10.67 6.89 -20.56
N ILE A 121 10.74 7.55 -19.40
CA ILE A 121 11.38 7.02 -18.20
C ILE A 121 10.28 6.71 -17.18
N TYR A 122 10.23 5.46 -16.77
CA TYR A 122 9.27 4.97 -15.80
C TYR A 122 9.91 4.84 -14.43
N PHE A 123 9.18 5.31 -13.43
CA PHE A 123 9.46 4.96 -12.04
C PHE A 123 8.38 3.99 -11.58
N ILE A 124 8.79 2.86 -11.01
CA ILE A 124 7.91 1.75 -10.67
C ILE A 124 8.14 1.34 -9.22
N ARG A 125 7.03 1.00 -8.55
CA ARG A 125 7.00 0.32 -7.25
C ARG A 125 5.94 -0.76 -7.26
N VAL A 126 6.18 -1.83 -6.51
CA VAL A 126 5.26 -2.95 -6.40
C VAL A 126 4.79 -3.08 -4.95
N ARG A 127 3.53 -3.48 -4.78
CA ARG A 127 2.98 -3.99 -3.54
C ARG A 127 2.34 -5.34 -3.77
N LEU A 128 2.56 -6.30 -2.88
CA LEU A 128 1.93 -7.61 -2.97
C LEU A 128 0.46 -7.53 -2.54
N LEU A 129 -0.40 -8.27 -3.21
CA LEU A 129 -1.83 -8.37 -2.90
C LEU A 129 -2.12 -9.69 -2.21
N GLY A 130 -2.86 -9.63 -1.10
CA GLY A 130 -3.31 -10.79 -0.34
C GLY A 130 -4.82 -11.02 -0.50
N PRO A 131 -5.40 -11.89 0.33
CA PRO A 131 -6.84 -12.11 0.39
C PRO A 131 -7.62 -10.83 0.73
N GLY A 132 -8.79 -10.66 0.12
CA GLY A 132 -9.65 -9.50 0.36
C GLY A 132 -8.99 -8.19 -0.08
N ILE A 133 -8.88 -7.22 0.83
CA ILE A 133 -8.28 -5.90 0.57
C ILE A 133 -6.87 -5.76 1.15
N SER A 134 -6.25 -6.87 1.55
CA SER A 134 -4.93 -6.85 2.19
C SER A 134 -3.83 -6.55 1.18
N ILE A 135 -3.02 -5.54 1.49
CA ILE A 135 -1.91 -5.08 0.66
C ILE A 135 -0.63 -5.02 1.47
N GLY A 136 0.48 -5.42 0.85
CA GLY A 136 1.81 -5.43 1.45
C GLY A 136 2.49 -4.06 1.48
N PRO A 137 3.61 -3.93 2.22
CA PRO A 137 4.48 -2.77 2.14
C PRO A 137 5.04 -2.58 0.71
N PRO A 138 5.41 -1.33 0.35
CA PRO A 138 5.99 -1.06 -0.95
C PRO A 138 7.40 -1.66 -1.08
N SER A 139 7.77 -2.01 -2.31
CA SER A 139 9.14 -2.35 -2.70
C SER A 139 10.08 -1.14 -2.70
N ASN A 140 11.36 -1.38 -2.96
CA ASN A 140 12.23 -0.33 -3.49
C ASN A 140 11.67 0.22 -4.81
N ARG A 141 12.05 1.46 -5.14
CA ARG A 141 11.72 2.09 -6.42
C ARG A 141 12.72 1.62 -7.46
N VAL A 142 12.23 1.27 -8.65
CA VAL A 142 13.06 1.05 -9.83
C VAL A 142 12.80 2.15 -10.87
N LYS A 143 13.86 2.57 -11.57
CA LYS A 143 13.82 3.50 -12.69
C LYS A 143 14.21 2.71 -13.94
N ILE A 144 13.39 2.76 -14.99
CA ILE A 144 13.71 2.13 -16.27
C ILE A 144 13.41 3.08 -17.42
N GLU A 145 14.30 3.08 -18.39
CA GLU A 145 14.15 3.80 -19.64
C GLU A 145 13.54 2.89 -20.71
N ILE A 146 12.44 3.34 -21.31
CA ILE A 146 11.77 2.66 -22.41
C ILE A 146 12.05 3.49 -23.68
N LYS A 147 12.92 2.95 -24.53
CA LYS A 147 13.16 3.45 -25.89
C LYS A 147 12.22 2.78 -26.89
N GLU A 148 12.01 3.47 -28.00
CA GLU A 148 11.39 2.91 -29.21
C GLU A 148 12.32 1.81 -29.75
N GLN A 149 11.72 0.72 -30.25
CA GLN A 149 12.48 -0.37 -30.88
C GLN A 149 12.92 0.03 -32.27
#